data_AF-A0AAD3TZ94-F1
#
_entry.id   AF-A0AAD3TZ94-F1
#
_cell.length_a   1.000
_cell.length_b   1.000
_cell.length_c   1.000
_cell.angle_alpha   90.00
_cell.angle_beta   90.00
_cell.angle_gamma   90.00
#
_symmetry.space_group_name_H-M   'P 1'
#
loop_
_entity.id
_entity.type
_entity.pdbx_description
1 polymer ?
#
loop_
_entity_poly.entity_id
_entity_poly.type
_entity_poly.pdbx_seq_one_letter_code
_entity_poly.pdbx_strand_id
1 'polypeptide(L)'
;MFAFTLALLASLVVAAPAPADEGHLVNRAYGASFRWRHGGNPGMQRTLVTCGGGPGVGYNNGDKVSLGSPVTRYCNPSWEVGNNHIISVNDPKRCLDSTLNPGNGVQPHLWECLGDVPQQKWTYRKDGTIRLEGKNLCLDVTDGNAANKVQMWECDPNNPNQQWDRV
;
A
#
# COMPACT_ATOMS: atom_id res chain seq x y z
N MET A 1 30.87 -0.61 70.06
CA MET A 1 30.55 -1.42 68.87
C MET A 1 30.66 -0.50 67.66
N PHE A 2 31.75 -0.61 66.89
CA PHE A 2 32.00 0.20 65.70
C PHE A 2 31.38 -0.51 64.49
N ALA A 3 30.44 0.13 63.79
CA ALA A 3 29.88 -0.39 62.56
C ALA A 3 30.68 0.16 61.38
N PHE A 4 31.45 -0.71 60.71
CA PHE A 4 32.07 -0.44 59.42
C PHE A 4 30.99 -0.56 58.33
N THR A 5 30.56 0.55 57.74
CA THR A 5 29.76 0.55 56.52
C THR A 5 30.66 0.33 55.31
N LEU A 6 30.51 -0.82 54.67
CA LEU A 6 31.16 -1.22 53.42
C LEU A 6 30.54 -0.43 52.26
N ALA A 7 31.30 0.44 51.60
CA ALA A 7 30.86 1.13 50.38
C ALA A 7 30.92 0.17 49.19
N LEU A 8 29.77 -0.16 48.61
CA LEU A 8 29.68 -0.95 47.38
C LEU A 8 29.94 -0.02 46.17
N LEU A 9 31.10 -0.15 45.54
CA LEU A 9 31.38 0.46 44.23
C LEU A 9 30.59 -0.31 43.16
N ALA A 10 29.45 0.23 42.74
CA ALA A 10 28.75 -0.26 41.55
C ALA A 10 29.46 0.28 40.30
N SER A 11 30.13 -0.61 39.57
CA SER A 11 30.76 -0.30 38.28
C SER A 11 29.71 0.23 37.29
N LEU A 12 29.91 1.46 36.79
CA LEU A 12 29.20 1.95 35.61
C LEU A 12 29.67 1.15 34.39
N VAL A 13 28.89 0.15 33.99
CA VAL A 13 28.96 -0.37 32.63
C VAL A 13 28.30 0.69 31.74
N VAL A 14 29.10 1.55 31.13
CA VAL A 14 28.62 2.32 29.97
C VAL A 14 28.39 1.29 28.87
N ALA A 15 27.14 0.98 28.59
CA ALA A 15 26.77 0.23 27.40
C ALA A 15 27.33 1.00 26.20
N ALA A 16 28.24 0.39 25.45
CA ALA A 16 28.59 0.90 24.13
C ALA A 16 27.29 1.02 23.33
N PRO A 17 27.08 2.11 22.55
CA PRO A 17 25.98 2.13 21.61
C PRO A 17 26.10 0.88 20.72
N ALA A 18 25.01 0.14 20.58
CA ALA A 18 24.94 -0.98 19.65
C ALA A 18 25.47 -0.51 18.28
N PRO A 19 26.25 -1.34 17.56
CA PRO A 19 26.65 -0.99 16.20
C PRO A 19 25.39 -0.66 15.40
N ALA A 20 25.43 0.43 14.62
CA ALA A 20 24.34 0.78 13.73
C ALA A 20 23.96 -0.46 12.92
N ASP A 21 22.71 -0.89 13.04
CA ASP A 21 22.15 -1.97 12.25
C ASP A 21 22.08 -1.52 10.78
N GLU A 22 23.11 -1.87 10.03
CA GLU A 22 23.21 -1.75 8.58
C GLU A 22 22.16 -2.67 7.92
N GLY A 23 20.85 -2.37 8.03
CA GLY A 23 19.85 -3.20 7.36
C GLY A 23 18.37 -3.02 7.65
N HIS A 24 17.96 -2.18 8.61
CA HIS A 24 16.54 -2.00 8.94
C HIS A 24 16.11 -0.54 9.07
N LEU A 25 15.11 -0.18 8.27
CA LEU A 25 14.29 1.04 8.30
C LEU A 25 14.90 2.28 7.64
N VAL A 26 14.99 2.25 6.29
CA VAL A 26 14.57 3.46 5.58
C VAL A 26 13.16 3.78 6.09
N ASN A 27 13.01 5.00 6.58
CA ASN A 27 11.79 5.62 7.06
C ASN A 27 10.77 5.77 5.90
N ARG A 28 10.40 4.67 5.26
CA ARG A 28 9.36 4.62 4.23
C ARG A 28 8.08 4.55 5.02
N ALA A 29 7.41 5.69 5.13
CA ALA A 29 6.13 5.80 5.80
C ALA A 29 5.26 4.60 5.40
N TYR A 30 4.79 3.85 6.40
CA TYR A 30 3.60 3.00 6.28
C TYR A 30 2.39 3.94 6.12
N GLY A 31 2.42 4.77 5.07
CA GLY A 31 1.48 5.84 4.82
C GLY A 31 0.12 5.29 4.44
N ALA A 32 -0.81 6.23 4.21
CA ALA A 32 -2.21 5.92 3.96
C ALA A 32 -2.35 4.85 2.88
N SER A 33 -3.15 3.81 3.11
CA SER A 33 -3.35 2.69 2.21
C SER A 33 -4.83 2.45 1.95
N PHE A 34 -5.14 1.64 0.94
CA PHE A 34 -6.47 1.09 0.77
C PHE A 34 -6.45 -0.35 1.26
N ARG A 35 -7.06 -0.58 2.42
CA ARG A 35 -7.28 -1.92 2.95
C ARG A 35 -8.55 -2.47 2.33
N TRP A 36 -8.50 -3.68 1.78
CA TRP A 36 -9.72 -4.34 1.33
C TRP A 36 -10.56 -4.75 2.55
N ARG A 37 -11.79 -4.24 2.65
CA ARG A 37 -12.65 -4.36 3.84
C ARG A 37 -13.00 -5.81 4.17
N HIS A 38 -13.11 -6.67 3.16
CA HIS A 38 -13.50 -8.08 3.30
C HIS A 38 -12.32 -9.05 3.19
N GLY A 39 -11.09 -8.54 3.21
CA GLY A 39 -9.89 -9.32 2.92
C GLY A 39 -9.09 -9.84 4.09
N GLY A 40 -9.22 -11.16 4.32
CA GLY A 40 -8.30 -12.01 5.09
C GLY A 40 -8.74 -12.30 6.53
N ASN A 41 -8.20 -13.37 7.12
CA ASN A 41 -8.27 -13.59 8.57
C ASN A 41 -7.86 -12.29 9.31
N PRO A 42 -8.28 -12.05 10.56
CA PRO A 42 -7.93 -10.83 11.30
C PRO A 42 -6.42 -10.47 11.32
N GLY A 43 -5.53 -11.45 11.11
CA GLY A 43 -4.07 -11.29 10.95
C GLY A 43 -3.52 -11.28 9.51
N MET A 44 -4.37 -11.32 8.48
CA MET A 44 -4.02 -11.30 7.05
C MET A 44 -4.74 -10.18 6.29
N GLN A 45 -4.96 -9.04 6.94
CA GLN A 45 -5.50 -7.84 6.29
C GLN A 45 -4.63 -7.49 5.09
N ARG A 46 -5.23 -7.47 3.89
CA ARG A 46 -4.52 -7.16 2.65
C ARG A 46 -4.81 -5.75 2.20
N THR A 47 -3.75 -5.05 1.81
CA THR A 47 -3.84 -3.69 1.28
C THR A 47 -3.54 -3.68 -0.20
N LEU A 48 -3.99 -2.61 -0.87
CA LEU A 48 -3.59 -2.32 -2.23
C LEU A 48 -2.10 -2.01 -2.24
N VAL A 49 -1.34 -2.74 -3.06
CA VAL A 49 0.10 -2.55 -3.20
C VAL A 49 0.49 -2.50 -4.66
N THR A 50 1.63 -1.87 -4.93
CA THR A 50 2.43 -2.15 -6.13
C THR A 50 3.79 -2.63 -5.68
N CYS A 51 4.27 -3.74 -6.24
CA CYS A 51 5.59 -4.29 -5.89
C CYS A 51 6.59 -3.98 -7.00
N GLY A 52 7.75 -3.43 -6.63
CA GLY A 52 8.79 -3.00 -7.56
C GLY A 52 10.17 -3.45 -7.08
N GLY A 53 10.89 -4.11 -7.98
CA GLY A 53 12.33 -3.99 -8.25
C GLY A 53 13.40 -4.32 -7.19
N GLY A 54 13.15 -4.25 -5.90
CA GLY A 54 14.24 -4.38 -4.92
C GLY A 54 15.07 -3.10 -4.75
N PRO A 55 16.16 -3.14 -3.96
CA PRO A 55 16.96 -1.96 -3.69
C PRO A 55 17.55 -1.39 -4.99
N GLY A 56 17.28 -0.11 -5.28
CA GLY A 56 17.82 0.61 -6.45
C GLY A 56 17.02 0.44 -7.75
N VAL A 57 16.02 -0.43 -7.77
CA VAL A 57 15.13 -0.61 -8.93
C VAL A 57 13.76 -0.09 -8.47
N GLY A 58 13.45 1.16 -8.83
CA GLY A 58 12.20 1.82 -8.45
C GLY A 58 10.96 1.18 -9.08
N TYR A 59 9.85 1.89 -9.05
CA TYR A 59 8.63 1.49 -9.73
C TYR A 59 8.69 1.84 -11.21
N ASN A 60 8.21 0.95 -12.07
CA ASN A 60 8.19 1.10 -13.51
C ASN A 60 6.76 1.26 -14.04
N ASN A 61 6.67 1.89 -15.21
CA ASN A 61 5.44 1.87 -16.01
C ASN A 61 5.05 0.42 -16.29
N GLY A 62 3.84 0.04 -15.88
CA GLY A 62 3.30 -1.31 -16.08
C GLY A 62 3.35 -2.23 -14.87
N ASP A 63 4.01 -1.82 -13.78
CA ASP A 63 4.03 -2.60 -12.53
C ASP A 63 2.60 -2.86 -12.05
N LYS A 64 2.29 -4.13 -11.76
CA LYS A 64 0.91 -4.52 -11.47
C LYS A 64 0.48 -4.13 -10.07
N VAL A 65 -0.70 -3.53 -10.01
CA VAL A 65 -1.39 -3.24 -8.76
C VAL A 65 -2.03 -4.54 -8.27
N SER A 66 -1.78 -4.88 -7.01
CA SER A 66 -2.12 -6.18 -6.41
C SER A 66 -2.60 -6.02 -4.98
N LEU A 67 -3.09 -7.12 -4.39
CA LEU A 67 -3.26 -7.22 -2.95
C LEU A 67 -1.96 -7.73 -2.31
N GLY A 68 -1.55 -7.11 -1.22
CA GLY A 68 -0.33 -7.48 -0.51
C GLY A 68 -0.39 -7.25 0.98
N SER A 69 0.69 -7.64 1.65
CA SER A 69 0.91 -7.33 3.07
C SER A 69 1.69 -6.02 3.19
N PRO A 70 1.35 -5.13 4.13
CA PRO A 70 2.04 -3.85 4.31
C PRO A 70 3.51 -4.00 4.76
N VAL A 71 3.95 -5.18 5.19
CA VAL A 71 5.31 -5.42 5.71
C VAL A 71 6.28 -6.02 4.67
N THR A 72 5.87 -6.24 3.42
CA THR A 72 6.79 -6.74 2.39
C THR A 72 7.74 -5.64 1.90
N ARG A 73 9.06 -5.85 2.04
CA ARG A 73 10.14 -4.86 1.81
C ARG A 73 10.12 -4.18 0.42
N TYR A 74 9.52 -4.80 -0.60
CA TYR A 74 9.54 -4.32 -1.99
C TYR A 74 8.18 -3.87 -2.53
N CYS A 75 7.15 -3.87 -1.69
CA CYS A 75 5.84 -3.41 -2.08
C CYS A 75 5.57 -2.04 -1.45
N ASN A 76 5.02 -1.14 -2.26
CA ASN A 76 4.50 0.12 -1.79
C ASN A 76 3.00 -0.03 -1.53
N PRO A 77 2.57 -0.02 -0.26
CA PRO A 77 1.16 -0.02 0.09
C PRO A 77 0.53 1.38 0.12
N SER A 78 1.31 2.44 -0.10
CA SER A 78 0.92 3.81 0.24
C SER A 78 0.34 4.56 -0.97
N TRP A 79 -0.85 5.11 -0.79
CA TRP A 79 -1.68 5.77 -1.80
C TRP A 79 -2.33 7.04 -1.25
N GLU A 80 -2.32 8.10 -2.05
CA GLU A 80 -3.02 9.35 -1.78
C GLU A 80 -4.14 9.56 -2.81
N VAL A 81 -5.29 10.05 -2.34
CA VAL A 81 -6.39 10.49 -3.22
C VAL A 81 -6.15 11.96 -3.54
N GLY A 82 -5.71 12.22 -4.77
CA GLY A 82 -5.59 13.56 -5.31
C GLY A 82 -6.88 14.01 -6.02
N ASN A 83 -6.81 15.15 -6.71
CA ASN A 83 -7.89 15.62 -7.59
C ASN A 83 -7.97 14.70 -8.82
N ASN A 84 -8.90 13.74 -8.77
CA ASN A 84 -9.15 12.73 -9.80
C ASN A 84 -8.00 11.75 -10.06
N HIS A 85 -6.93 11.74 -9.26
CA HIS A 85 -5.87 10.73 -9.34
C HIS A 85 -5.77 9.96 -8.03
N ILE A 86 -5.39 8.68 -8.12
CA ILE A 86 -4.85 7.93 -6.98
C ILE A 86 -3.33 7.84 -7.18
N ILE A 87 -2.59 8.51 -6.31
CA ILE A 87 -1.16 8.79 -6.46
C ILE A 87 -0.36 7.89 -5.51
N SER A 88 0.75 7.34 -5.99
CA SER A 88 1.71 6.63 -5.15
C SER A 88 2.44 7.61 -4.24
N VAL A 89 2.34 7.44 -2.92
CA VAL A 89 3.02 8.33 -1.95
C VAL A 89 4.55 8.17 -2.03
N ASN A 90 5.03 6.95 -2.25
CA ASN A 90 6.46 6.66 -2.29
C ASN A 90 7.11 6.93 -3.66
N ASP A 91 6.31 7.23 -4.68
CA ASP A 91 6.75 7.75 -5.98
C ASP A 91 5.64 8.65 -6.57
N PRO A 92 5.58 9.93 -6.19
CA PRO A 92 4.49 10.83 -6.57
C PRO A 92 4.37 11.11 -8.07
N LYS A 93 5.34 10.65 -8.88
CA LYS A 93 5.26 10.68 -10.34
C LYS A 93 4.45 9.52 -10.90
N ARG A 94 3.92 8.65 -10.05
CA ARG A 94 3.21 7.43 -10.43
C ARG A 94 1.78 7.42 -9.91
N CYS A 95 0.87 7.00 -10.76
CA CYS A 95 -0.57 6.99 -10.53
C CYS A 95 -1.18 5.61 -10.83
N LEU A 96 -2.30 5.30 -10.18
CA LEU A 96 -3.16 4.18 -10.55
C LEU A 96 -3.72 4.41 -11.96
N ASP A 97 -3.51 3.45 -12.85
CA ASP A 97 -3.88 3.56 -14.25
C ASP A 97 -4.66 2.31 -14.69
N SER A 98 -5.78 2.55 -15.39
CA SER A 98 -6.72 1.52 -15.84
C SER A 98 -6.26 0.78 -17.10
N THR A 99 -5.04 1.01 -17.56
CA THR A 99 -4.58 0.68 -18.91
C THR A 99 -5.37 1.42 -20.00
N LEU A 100 -4.95 1.28 -21.27
CA LEU A 100 -5.65 1.88 -22.41
C LEU A 100 -6.98 1.18 -22.76
N ASN A 101 -7.16 -0.08 -22.34
CA ASN A 101 -8.34 -0.89 -22.64
C ASN A 101 -8.96 -1.43 -21.34
N PRO A 102 -9.55 -0.56 -20.49
CA PRO A 102 -10.17 -1.00 -19.25
C PRO A 102 -11.41 -1.85 -19.51
N GLY A 103 -11.63 -2.85 -18.66
CA GLY A 103 -12.79 -3.73 -18.74
C GLY A 103 -12.79 -4.75 -17.60
N ASN A 104 -13.88 -5.52 -17.51
CA ASN A 104 -14.01 -6.60 -16.54
C ASN A 104 -12.85 -7.60 -16.67
N GLY A 105 -12.16 -7.88 -15.56
CA GLY A 105 -11.04 -8.82 -15.50
C GLY A 105 -9.67 -8.23 -15.85
N VAL A 106 -9.62 -6.99 -16.34
CA VAL A 106 -8.36 -6.30 -16.67
C VAL A 106 -7.72 -5.80 -15.37
N GLN A 107 -6.44 -6.09 -15.19
CA GLN A 107 -5.68 -5.67 -14.01
C GLN A 107 -5.15 -4.25 -14.21
N PRO A 108 -5.41 -3.31 -13.28
CA PRO A 108 -4.80 -2.00 -13.33
C PRO A 108 -3.30 -2.09 -13.02
N HIS A 109 -2.57 -1.06 -13.38
CA HIS A 109 -1.14 -0.98 -13.18
C HIS A 109 -0.74 0.40 -12.67
N LEU A 110 0.51 0.51 -12.25
CA LEU A 110 1.13 1.78 -11.98
C LEU A 110 1.67 2.35 -13.29
N TRP A 111 1.41 3.62 -13.52
CA TRP A 111 1.95 4.35 -14.66
C TRP A 111 2.38 5.74 -14.23
N GLU A 112 3.22 6.41 -15.02
CA GLU A 112 3.52 7.81 -14.78
C GLU A 112 2.22 8.63 -14.75
N CYS A 113 2.15 9.60 -13.85
CA CYS A 113 0.98 10.48 -13.75
C CYS A 113 0.91 11.36 -15.01
N LEU A 114 -0.18 11.23 -15.75
CA LEU A 114 -0.48 12.00 -16.94
C LEU A 114 -1.58 13.02 -16.59
N GLY A 115 -1.51 14.21 -17.20
CA GLY A 115 -2.30 15.38 -16.78
C GLY A 115 -3.82 15.17 -16.76
N ASP A 116 -4.44 14.88 -17.91
CA ASP A 116 -5.91 14.78 -18.02
C ASP A 116 -6.34 13.59 -18.90
N VAL A 117 -5.91 12.38 -18.51
CA VAL A 117 -6.23 11.17 -19.27
C VAL A 117 -7.28 10.32 -18.55
N PRO A 118 -8.30 9.80 -19.26
CA PRO A 118 -9.43 9.10 -18.63
C PRO A 118 -9.01 7.85 -17.87
N GLN A 119 -7.94 7.15 -18.29
CA GLN A 119 -7.45 5.94 -17.63
C GLN A 119 -6.85 6.17 -16.24
N GLN A 120 -6.61 7.42 -15.84
CA GLN A 120 -6.08 7.76 -14.51
C GLN A 120 -7.09 8.50 -13.64
N LYS A 121 -8.31 8.70 -14.14
CA LYS A 121 -9.38 9.40 -13.41
C LYS A 121 -10.05 8.45 -12.43
N TRP A 122 -9.55 8.40 -11.20
CA TRP A 122 -10.05 7.52 -10.14
C TRP A 122 -10.61 8.32 -8.97
N THR A 123 -11.77 7.92 -8.48
CA THR A 123 -12.39 8.52 -7.28
C THR A 123 -12.59 7.45 -6.20
N TYR A 124 -12.12 7.73 -4.98
CA TYR A 124 -12.56 7.01 -3.80
C TYR A 124 -13.87 7.63 -3.28
N ARG A 125 -14.92 6.81 -3.12
CA ARG A 125 -16.26 7.28 -2.73
C ARG A 125 -16.62 6.89 -1.30
N LYS A 126 -17.60 7.60 -0.73
CA LYS A 126 -18.11 7.35 0.63
C LYS A 126 -18.70 5.94 0.83
N ASP A 127 -19.12 5.30 -0.25
CA ASP A 127 -19.61 3.92 -0.23
C ASP A 127 -18.47 2.89 -0.10
N GLY A 128 -17.19 3.31 -0.12
CA GLY A 128 -16.03 2.42 -0.04
C GLY A 128 -15.49 1.96 -1.39
N THR A 129 -16.12 2.33 -2.50
CA THR A 129 -15.64 1.96 -3.84
C THR A 129 -14.54 2.89 -4.35
N ILE A 130 -13.62 2.34 -5.14
CA ILE A 130 -12.63 3.09 -5.92
C ILE A 130 -13.03 2.97 -7.38
N ARG A 131 -13.48 4.06 -8.00
CA ARG A 131 -14.15 4.04 -9.31
C ARG A 131 -13.34 4.73 -10.39
N LEU A 132 -13.28 4.13 -11.57
CA LEU A 132 -12.81 4.77 -12.79
C LEU A 132 -13.91 5.68 -13.34
N GLU A 133 -13.63 6.97 -13.46
CA GLU A 133 -14.59 7.97 -13.91
C GLU A 133 -15.06 7.68 -15.35
N GLY A 134 -16.38 7.78 -15.57
CA GLY A 134 -16.98 7.63 -16.90
C GLY A 134 -16.98 6.21 -17.48
N LYS A 135 -16.55 5.17 -16.74
CA LYS A 135 -16.43 3.79 -17.25
C LYS A 135 -17.28 2.74 -16.52
N ASN A 136 -17.97 3.09 -15.43
CA ASN A 136 -18.68 2.16 -14.54
C ASN A 136 -17.81 0.97 -14.06
N LEU A 137 -16.51 1.20 -13.88
CA LEU A 137 -15.57 0.18 -13.41
C LEU A 137 -15.02 0.56 -12.03
N CYS A 138 -14.92 -0.44 -11.18
CA CYS A 138 -14.45 -0.35 -9.81
C CYS A 138 -13.22 -1.24 -9.60
N LEU A 139 -12.36 -0.83 -8.67
CA LEU A 139 -11.27 -1.67 -8.19
C LEU A 139 -11.85 -2.84 -7.39
N ASP A 140 -11.52 -4.05 -7.81
CA ASP A 140 -12.18 -5.28 -7.40
C ASP A 140 -11.13 -6.36 -7.07
N VAL A 141 -11.39 -7.13 -6.03
CA VAL A 141 -10.62 -8.33 -5.70
C VAL A 141 -11.25 -9.52 -6.39
N THR A 142 -10.54 -10.12 -7.36
CA THR A 142 -11.09 -11.20 -8.18
C THR A 142 -11.64 -12.33 -7.32
N ASP A 143 -12.92 -12.65 -7.52
CA ASP A 143 -13.70 -13.68 -6.81
C ASP A 143 -13.74 -13.51 -5.28
N GLY A 144 -13.40 -12.32 -4.76
CA GLY A 144 -13.34 -12.08 -3.31
C GLY A 144 -12.28 -12.95 -2.63
N ASN A 145 -11.24 -13.35 -3.35
CA ASN A 145 -10.17 -14.19 -2.81
C ASN A 145 -8.88 -13.39 -2.70
N ALA A 146 -8.36 -13.27 -1.48
CA ALA A 146 -7.13 -12.55 -1.21
C ALA A 146 -5.86 -13.18 -1.82
N ALA A 147 -5.94 -14.39 -2.38
CA ALA A 147 -4.87 -15.02 -3.16
C ALA A 147 -4.91 -14.62 -4.65
N ASN A 148 -6.02 -14.05 -5.11
CA ASN A 148 -6.17 -13.62 -6.49
C ASN A 148 -5.63 -12.20 -6.70
N LYS A 149 -5.51 -11.82 -7.98
CA LYS A 149 -5.13 -10.48 -8.39
C LYS A 149 -6.24 -9.46 -8.05
N VAL A 150 -5.85 -8.20 -8.07
CA VAL A 150 -6.80 -7.09 -8.22
C VAL A 150 -7.15 -6.96 -9.70
N GLN A 151 -8.39 -6.57 -9.96
CA GLN A 151 -8.92 -6.31 -11.29
C GLN A 151 -9.79 -5.06 -11.30
N MET A 152 -10.20 -4.68 -12.50
CA MET A 152 -11.37 -3.85 -12.72
C MET A 152 -12.57 -4.75 -12.95
N TRP A 153 -13.69 -4.37 -12.36
CA TRP A 153 -14.97 -5.02 -12.59
C TRP A 153 -16.09 -3.99 -12.55
N GLU A 154 -17.22 -4.30 -13.16
CA GLU A 154 -18.39 -3.44 -13.11
C GLU A 154 -18.74 -3.09 -11.67
N CYS A 155 -19.01 -1.81 -11.43
CA CYS A 155 -19.26 -1.31 -10.08
C CYS A 155 -20.56 -1.84 -9.50
N ASP A 156 -20.48 -2.45 -8.32
CA ASP A 156 -21.61 -2.77 -7.45
C ASP A 156 -21.30 -2.26 -6.03
N PRO A 157 -21.99 -1.21 -5.53
CA PRO A 157 -21.76 -0.67 -4.19
C PRO A 157 -21.99 -1.67 -3.06
N ASN A 158 -22.70 -2.78 -3.31
CA ASN A 158 -22.95 -3.83 -2.33
C ASN A 158 -22.01 -5.03 -2.48
N ASN A 159 -21.18 -5.05 -3.53
CA ASN A 159 -20.23 -6.13 -3.75
C ASN A 159 -19.05 -6.00 -2.76
N PRO A 160 -18.85 -6.97 -1.84
CA PRO A 160 -17.78 -6.92 -0.84
C PRO A 160 -16.38 -6.89 -1.47
N ASN A 161 -16.22 -7.40 -2.70
CA ASN A 161 -14.95 -7.43 -3.41
C ASN A 161 -14.44 -6.03 -3.81
N GLN A 162 -15.31 -5.03 -3.74
CA GLN A 162 -15.06 -3.65 -4.20
C GLN A 162 -15.03 -2.63 -3.05
N GLN A 163 -14.99 -3.12 -1.81
CA GLN A 163 -15.06 -2.28 -0.61
C GLN A 163 -13.69 -2.05 -0.01
N TRP A 164 -13.27 -0.79 0.04
CA TRP A 164 -11.95 -0.38 0.51
C TRP A 164 -12.09 0.62 1.65
N ASP A 165 -11.29 0.42 2.68
CA ASP A 165 -11.10 1.39 3.75
C ASP A 165 -9.80 2.15 3.50
N ARG A 166 -9.84 3.48 3.63
CA ARG A 166 -8.63 4.29 3.67
C ARG A 166 -8.05 4.20 5.09
N VAL A 167 -6.88 3.60 5.24
CA VAL A 167 -6.20 3.34 6.53
C VAL A 167 -4.86 4.04 6.61
#